data_AF-A0A7Y1Z0D1-F1
#
_entry.id   AF-A0A7Y1Z0D1-F1
#
_cell.length_a   1.000
_cell.length_b   1.000
_cell.length_c   1.000
_cell.angle_alpha   90.00
_cell.angle_beta   90.00
_cell.angle_gamma   90.00
#
_symmetry.space_group_name_H-M   'P 1'
#
loop_
_entity.id
_entity.type
_entity.pdbx_description
1 polymer ?
#
loop_
_entity_poly.entity_id
_entity_poly.type
_entity_poly.pdbx_seq_one_letter_code
_entity_poly.pdbx_strand_id
1 'polypeptide(L)'
;MTAPPEAGASSDVIGGDLYDGITGIVLFAAVTLVVIAEWGGGRFFTITGGAGIFLALVLLTPRAGLSRKAFVALGAALAITAAATRSDWLDLIERAMHGASFVPAFFLALAWLRNAASTSGVIERCGRFLAAQPPGRRFLALASGGHLFGIALSYGSIALLGSLAEQGVRSETDEKARAARLKRMLLAIQRGFLAMTAWSPLTFSLAITTSIIAGSSWTGAVGGCLVTALVLILLGWAFDALPARLSRGPAERAVKVEGNWSTALPLLWLLLT
;
A
#
# COMPACT_ATOMS: atom_id res chain seq x y z
N MET A 1 35.25 -6.96 42.63
CA MET A 1 35.63 -6.94 41.21
C MET A 1 34.40 -6.48 40.44
N THR A 2 34.28 -5.16 40.27
CA THR A 2 33.12 -4.46 39.71
C THR A 2 33.22 -4.44 38.19
N ALA A 3 32.23 -4.99 37.49
CA ALA A 3 32.13 -4.87 36.04
C ALA A 3 31.90 -3.39 35.64
N PRO A 4 32.54 -2.90 34.56
CA PRO A 4 32.30 -1.54 34.07
C PRO A 4 30.91 -1.41 33.43
N PRO A 5 30.29 -0.21 33.47
CA PRO A 5 28.95 0.00 32.94
C PRO A 5 28.92 0.06 31.41
N GLU A 6 27.82 -0.44 30.83
CA GLU A 6 27.48 -0.48 29.40
C GLU A 6 27.31 0.92 28.79
N ALA A 7 28.42 1.63 28.52
CA ALA A 7 28.41 2.96 27.91
C ALA A 7 28.19 2.95 26.37
N GLY A 8 28.07 1.78 25.74
CA GLY A 8 27.97 1.64 24.28
C GLY A 8 26.54 1.54 23.72
N ALA A 9 25.54 1.21 24.54
CA ALA A 9 24.16 1.00 24.05
C ALA A 9 23.38 2.32 23.86
N SER A 10 23.71 3.38 24.61
CA SER A 10 22.98 4.66 24.54
C SER A 10 23.42 5.55 23.37
N SER A 11 24.70 5.50 22.95
CA SER A 11 25.21 6.30 21.84
C SER A 11 24.70 5.82 20.47
N ASP A 12 24.55 4.51 20.28
CA ASP A 12 24.04 3.93 19.04
C ASP A 12 22.54 4.17 18.86
N VAL A 13 21.77 4.20 19.96
CA VAL A 13 20.35 4.52 19.94
C VAL A 13 20.13 6.00 19.60
N ILE A 14 20.88 6.93 20.22
CA ILE A 14 20.79 8.37 19.94
C ILE A 14 21.22 8.69 18.50
N GLY A 15 22.26 8.02 18.00
CA GLY A 15 22.70 8.16 16.60
C GLY A 15 21.68 7.64 15.60
N GLY A 16 20.97 6.55 15.94
CA GLY A 16 19.85 6.01 15.16
C GLY A 16 18.69 6.99 15.05
N ASP A 17 18.24 7.53 16.19
CA ASP A 17 17.10 8.45 16.27
C ASP A 17 17.35 9.77 15.50
N LEU A 18 18.56 10.33 15.62
CA LEU A 18 18.93 11.55 14.88
C LEU A 18 18.94 11.29 13.37
N TYR A 19 19.49 10.16 12.94
CA TYR A 19 19.54 9.78 11.54
C TYR A 19 18.13 9.58 10.95
N ASP A 20 17.24 8.94 11.70
CA ASP A 20 15.87 8.72 11.29
C ASP A 20 15.09 10.04 11.19
N GLY A 21 15.33 10.96 12.13
CA GLY A 21 14.81 12.32 12.07
C GLY A 21 15.28 13.08 10.82
N ILE A 22 16.58 13.07 10.55
CA ILE A 22 17.16 13.73 9.36
C ILE A 22 16.58 13.12 8.07
N THR A 23 16.55 11.79 7.97
CA THR A 23 16.03 11.09 6.79
C THR A 23 14.55 11.43 6.57
N GLY A 24 13.75 11.48 7.65
CA GLY A 24 12.36 11.88 7.60
C GLY A 24 12.16 13.32 7.11
N ILE A 25 12.96 14.27 7.61
CA ILE A 25 12.92 15.68 7.17
C ILE A 25 13.31 15.81 5.69
N VAL A 26 14.37 15.13 5.26
CA VAL A 26 14.82 15.14 3.86
C VAL A 26 13.73 14.58 2.94
N LEU A 27 13.12 13.45 3.30
CA LEU A 27 12.01 12.87 2.54
C LEU A 27 10.80 13.81 2.49
N PHE A 28 10.41 14.39 3.62
CA PHE A 28 9.28 15.33 3.68
C PHE A 28 9.51 16.55 2.78
N ALA A 29 10.68 17.17 2.87
CA ALA A 29 11.04 18.33 2.06
C ALA A 29 11.12 17.97 0.57
N ALA A 30 11.80 16.87 0.22
CA ALA A 30 11.94 16.42 -1.16
C ALA A 30 10.58 16.16 -1.82
N VAL A 31 9.68 15.46 -1.14
CA VAL A 31 8.34 15.18 -1.66
C VAL A 31 7.50 16.42 -1.77
N THR A 32 7.57 17.35 -0.83
CA THR A 32 6.88 18.64 -0.93
C THR A 32 7.35 19.42 -2.16
N LEU A 33 8.66 19.45 -2.42
CA LEU A 33 9.23 20.10 -3.60
C LEU A 33 8.81 19.43 -4.91
N VAL A 34 8.80 18.08 -4.95
CA VAL A 34 8.32 17.33 -6.13
C VAL A 34 6.85 17.62 -6.39
N VAL A 35 6.00 17.64 -5.35
CA VAL A 35 4.58 17.99 -5.50
C VAL A 35 4.43 19.40 -6.05
N ILE A 36 5.18 20.39 -5.55
CA ILE A 36 5.13 21.76 -6.10
C ILE A 36 5.60 21.77 -7.56
N ALA A 37 6.65 21.02 -7.91
CA ALA A 37 7.16 20.92 -9.27
C ALA A 37 6.10 20.37 -10.24
N GLU A 38 5.39 19.31 -9.87
CA GLU A 38 4.33 18.69 -10.68
C GLU A 38 3.13 19.64 -10.91
N TRP A 39 2.87 20.57 -9.98
CA TRP A 39 1.77 21.55 -10.07
C TRP A 39 2.17 22.86 -10.76
N GLY A 40 3.29 22.88 -11.49
CA GLY A 40 3.76 24.04 -12.24
C GLY A 40 4.82 24.89 -11.53
N GLY A 41 5.46 24.35 -10.48
CA GLY A 41 6.54 25.04 -9.76
C GLY A 41 7.75 25.43 -10.61
N GLY A 42 7.91 24.86 -11.80
CA GLY A 42 8.99 25.19 -12.72
C GLY A 42 10.31 24.48 -12.38
N ARG A 43 11.37 24.86 -13.11
CA ARG A 43 12.64 24.10 -13.14
C ARG A 43 13.34 24.00 -11.79
N PHE A 44 13.30 25.07 -10.99
CA PHE A 44 13.95 25.12 -9.67
C PHE A 44 13.45 24.02 -8.72
N PHE A 45 12.12 23.87 -8.58
CA PHE A 45 11.53 22.89 -7.68
C PHE A 45 11.81 21.46 -8.15
N THR A 46 11.89 21.26 -9.46
CA THR A 46 12.12 19.92 -9.98
C THR A 46 13.56 19.44 -9.79
N ILE A 47 14.54 20.31 -10.04
CA ILE A 47 15.95 20.00 -9.76
C ILE A 47 16.15 19.79 -8.25
N THR A 48 15.60 20.68 -7.42
CA THR A 48 15.79 20.62 -5.97
C THR A 48 15.07 19.40 -5.36
N GLY A 49 13.86 19.10 -5.82
CA GLY A 49 13.12 17.90 -5.43
C GLY A 49 13.85 16.62 -5.84
N GLY A 50 14.35 16.56 -7.08
CA GLY A 50 15.16 15.45 -7.57
C GLY A 50 16.43 15.24 -6.75
N ALA A 51 17.16 16.32 -6.44
CA ALA A 51 18.34 16.27 -5.59
C ALA A 51 18.00 15.78 -4.16
N GLY A 52 16.86 16.20 -3.61
CA GLY A 52 16.38 15.72 -2.31
C GLY A 52 16.06 14.23 -2.31
N ILE A 53 15.43 13.72 -3.36
CA ILE A 53 15.19 12.27 -3.53
C ILE A 53 16.50 11.50 -3.69
N PHE A 54 17.47 12.04 -4.44
CA PHE A 54 18.79 11.43 -4.57
C PHE A 54 19.52 11.37 -3.21
N LEU A 55 19.47 12.45 -2.43
CA LEU A 55 20.03 12.47 -1.08
C LEU A 55 19.35 11.42 -0.19
N ALA A 56 18.01 11.31 -0.24
CA ALA A 56 17.28 10.28 0.48
C ALA A 56 17.71 8.86 0.04
N LEU A 57 17.96 8.63 -1.25
CA LEU A 57 18.46 7.36 -1.76
C LEU A 57 19.85 7.02 -1.17
N VAL A 58 20.76 7.99 -1.14
CA VAL A 58 22.11 7.82 -0.55
C VAL A 58 22.03 7.49 0.93
N LEU A 59 21.16 8.18 1.68
CA LEU A 59 20.92 7.91 3.10
C LEU A 59 20.29 6.52 3.32
N LEU A 60 19.30 6.14 2.52
CA LEU A 60 18.60 4.86 2.73
C LEU A 60 19.41 3.64 2.26
N THR A 61 20.34 3.80 1.31
CA THR A 61 21.09 2.69 0.70
C THR A 61 21.91 1.85 1.70
N PRO A 62 22.68 2.42 2.64
CA PRO A 62 23.42 1.65 3.65
C PRO A 62 22.56 0.67 4.45
N ARG A 63 21.33 1.07 4.77
CA ARG A 63 20.36 0.28 5.56
C ARG A 63 19.48 -0.63 4.72
N ALA A 64 19.55 -0.52 3.40
CA ALA A 64 18.78 -1.36 2.50
C ALA A 64 19.33 -2.80 2.47
N GLY A 65 18.44 -3.76 2.22
CA GLY A 65 18.82 -5.16 2.03
C GLY A 65 19.63 -5.36 0.74
N LEU A 66 20.35 -6.47 0.63
CA LEU A 66 21.31 -6.72 -0.45
C LEU A 66 20.70 -6.58 -1.86
N SER A 67 19.48 -7.10 -2.06
CA SER A 67 18.76 -6.96 -3.33
C SER A 67 18.53 -5.49 -3.73
N ARG A 68 18.19 -4.61 -2.78
CA ARG A 68 18.00 -3.17 -3.03
C ARG A 68 19.31 -2.47 -3.36
N LYS A 69 20.40 -2.83 -2.67
CA LYS A 69 21.75 -2.33 -2.97
C LYS A 69 22.19 -2.70 -4.39
N ALA A 70 21.85 -3.90 -4.87
CA ALA A 70 22.13 -4.32 -6.23
C ALA A 70 21.43 -3.43 -7.28
N PHE A 71 20.18 -3.03 -7.05
CA PHE A 71 19.47 -2.09 -7.94
C PHE A 71 20.12 -0.70 -7.95
N VAL A 72 20.55 -0.19 -6.79
CA VAL A 72 21.27 1.10 -6.71
C VAL A 72 22.61 1.01 -7.46
N ALA A 73 23.36 -0.08 -7.28
CA ALA A 73 24.61 -0.30 -8.00
C ALA A 73 24.41 -0.41 -9.51
N LEU A 74 23.35 -1.09 -9.96
CA LEU A 74 22.99 -1.16 -11.38
C LEU A 74 22.65 0.22 -11.94
N GLY A 75 21.86 1.03 -11.22
CA GLY A 75 21.55 2.41 -11.61
C GLY A 75 22.82 3.27 -11.73
N ALA A 76 23.73 3.15 -10.77
CA ALA A 76 25.03 3.83 -10.83
C ALA A 76 25.88 3.38 -12.02
N ALA A 77 25.93 2.07 -12.30
CA ALA A 77 26.64 1.53 -13.46
C ALA A 77 26.07 2.07 -14.78
N LEU A 78 24.74 2.09 -14.92
CA LEU A 78 24.07 2.66 -16.10
C LEU A 78 24.35 4.16 -16.26
N ALA A 79 24.36 4.92 -15.17
CA ALA A 79 24.70 6.34 -15.20
C ALA A 79 26.16 6.58 -15.64
N ILE A 80 27.10 5.77 -15.13
CA ILE A 80 28.51 5.81 -15.54
C ILE A 80 28.66 5.44 -17.01
N THR A 81 27.97 4.39 -17.48
CA THR A 81 27.98 4.01 -18.89
C THR A 81 27.42 5.11 -19.78
N ALA A 82 26.32 5.77 -19.38
CA ALA A 82 25.77 6.90 -20.12
C ALA A 82 26.77 8.06 -20.22
N ALA A 83 27.43 8.42 -19.11
CA ALA A 83 28.46 9.46 -19.08
C ALA A 83 29.67 9.12 -19.96
N ALA A 84 30.03 7.84 -20.08
CA ALA A 84 31.16 7.39 -20.89
C ALA A 84 30.84 7.27 -22.40
N THR A 85 29.59 7.02 -22.76
CA THR A 85 29.21 6.67 -24.15
C THR A 85 28.44 7.75 -24.89
N ARG A 86 27.89 8.74 -24.18
CA ARG A 86 26.98 9.74 -24.75
C ARG A 86 27.43 11.16 -24.43
N SER A 87 27.32 12.05 -25.42
CA SER A 87 27.57 13.48 -25.25
C SER A 87 26.42 14.22 -24.54
N ASP A 88 25.20 13.70 -24.63
CA ASP A 88 23.97 14.24 -24.02
C ASP A 88 23.66 13.62 -22.64
N TRP A 89 24.68 13.12 -21.94
CA TRP A 89 24.51 12.37 -20.70
C TRP A 89 23.87 13.20 -19.57
N LEU A 90 24.15 14.49 -19.48
CA LEU A 90 23.56 15.39 -18.47
C LEU A 90 22.05 15.51 -18.65
N ASP A 91 21.60 15.79 -19.87
CA ASP A 91 20.17 15.90 -20.20
C ASP A 91 19.45 14.56 -19.99
N LEU A 92 20.11 13.44 -20.30
CA LEU A 92 19.60 12.10 -20.05
C LEU A 92 19.39 11.84 -18.55
N ILE A 93 20.39 12.18 -17.72
CA ILE A 93 20.30 12.02 -16.26
C ILE A 93 19.25 12.97 -15.68
N GLU A 94 19.15 14.23 -16.13
CA GLU A 94 18.12 15.18 -15.68
C GLU A 94 16.73 14.60 -15.95
N ARG A 95 16.46 14.10 -17.17
CA ARG A 95 15.18 13.45 -17.52
C ARG A 95 14.91 12.19 -16.69
N ALA A 96 15.94 11.36 -16.48
CA ALA A 96 15.82 10.15 -15.66
C ALA A 96 15.51 10.49 -14.20
N MET A 97 16.17 11.51 -13.65
CA MET A 97 15.95 12.01 -12.29
C MET A 97 14.54 12.57 -12.10
N HIS A 98 14.04 13.33 -13.07
CA HIS A 98 12.65 13.79 -13.08
C HIS A 98 11.68 12.61 -12.97
N GLY A 99 11.75 11.64 -13.88
CA GLY A 99 10.89 10.45 -13.84
C GLY A 99 11.06 9.60 -12.57
N ALA A 100 12.30 9.49 -12.08
CA ALA A 100 12.62 8.72 -10.88
C ALA A 100 12.13 9.39 -9.59
N SER A 101 12.06 10.73 -9.53
CA SER A 101 11.62 11.48 -8.35
C SER A 101 10.10 11.35 -8.09
N PHE A 102 9.31 11.17 -9.14
CA PHE A 102 7.86 11.01 -9.06
C PHE A 102 7.46 9.78 -8.24
N VAL A 103 8.11 8.64 -8.48
CA VAL A 103 7.77 7.35 -7.84
C VAL A 103 7.84 7.40 -6.30
N PRO A 104 8.97 7.74 -5.67
CA PRO A 104 9.05 7.83 -4.22
C PRO A 104 8.16 8.94 -3.65
N ALA A 105 7.99 10.06 -4.35
CA ALA A 105 7.07 11.12 -3.93
C ALA A 105 5.62 10.65 -3.89
N PHE A 106 5.16 9.95 -4.93
CA PHE A 106 3.85 9.34 -5.00
C PHE A 106 3.62 8.34 -3.85
N PHE A 107 4.57 7.43 -3.62
CA PHE A 107 4.44 6.44 -2.54
C PHE A 107 4.47 7.07 -1.15
N LEU A 108 5.25 8.12 -0.94
CA LEU A 108 5.29 8.81 0.35
C LEU A 108 3.99 9.59 0.60
N ALA A 109 3.47 10.29 -0.41
CA ALA A 109 2.17 10.96 -0.34
C ALA A 109 1.06 9.96 -0.01
N LEU A 110 1.06 8.79 -0.68
CA LEU A 110 0.12 7.71 -0.38
C LEU A 110 0.29 7.16 1.03
N ALA A 111 1.54 7.05 1.52
CA ALA A 111 1.81 6.64 2.89
C ALA A 111 1.28 7.64 3.93
N TRP A 112 1.36 8.94 3.66
CA TRP A 112 0.79 9.99 4.52
C TRP A 112 -0.74 9.98 4.51
N LEU A 113 -1.35 9.89 3.33
CA LEU A 113 -2.81 9.74 3.20
C LEU A 113 -3.30 8.52 3.98
N ARG A 114 -2.59 7.39 3.84
CA ARG A 114 -2.85 6.17 4.61
C ARG A 114 -2.74 6.40 6.11
N ASN A 115 -1.69 7.09 6.57
CA ASN A 115 -1.51 7.36 7.99
C ASN A 115 -2.68 8.19 8.55
N ALA A 116 -3.04 9.27 7.87
CA ALA A 116 -4.18 10.11 8.25
C ALA A 116 -5.52 9.35 8.20
N ALA A 117 -5.69 8.45 7.25
CA ALA A 117 -6.90 7.64 7.15
C ALA A 117 -6.95 6.53 8.23
N SER A 118 -5.81 5.94 8.59
CA SER A 118 -5.75 4.90 9.63
C SER A 118 -6.16 5.39 11.03
N THR A 119 -6.04 6.69 11.30
CA THR A 119 -6.50 7.32 12.53
C THR A 119 -7.99 7.72 12.50
N SER A 120 -8.70 7.48 11.38
CA SER A 120 -10.10 7.84 11.23
C SER A 120 -11.05 6.80 11.85
N GLY A 121 -11.83 7.22 12.85
CA GLY A 121 -12.88 6.38 13.46
C GLY A 121 -14.01 5.98 12.49
N VAL A 122 -14.17 6.65 11.34
CA VAL A 122 -15.14 6.23 10.30
C VAL A 122 -14.66 4.95 9.62
N ILE A 123 -13.38 4.87 9.31
CA ILE A 123 -12.75 3.71 8.66
C ILE A 123 -12.81 2.49 9.58
N GLU A 124 -12.54 2.67 10.87
CA GLU A 124 -12.68 1.63 11.89
C GLU A 124 -14.11 1.09 11.98
N ARG A 125 -15.11 1.98 12.07
CA ARG A 125 -16.53 1.60 12.14
C ARG A 125 -16.99 0.83 10.89
N CYS A 126 -16.60 1.29 9.71
CA CYS A 126 -16.96 0.61 8.47
C CYS A 126 -16.31 -0.78 8.39
N GLY A 127 -15.04 -0.91 8.77
CA GLY A 127 -14.38 -2.21 8.80
C GLY A 127 -15.04 -3.20 9.78
N ARG A 128 -15.43 -2.73 10.98
CA ARG A 128 -16.17 -3.53 11.96
C ARG A 128 -17.51 -4.02 11.41
N PHE A 129 -18.23 -3.14 10.71
CA PHE A 129 -19.49 -3.48 10.04
C PHE A 129 -19.32 -4.58 8.97
N LEU A 130 -18.26 -4.52 8.16
CA LEU A 130 -17.99 -5.53 7.14
C LEU A 130 -17.59 -6.88 7.75
N ALA A 131 -16.82 -6.87 8.84
CA ALA A 131 -16.44 -8.09 9.56
C ALA A 131 -17.64 -8.77 10.27
N ALA A 132 -18.62 -7.97 10.72
CA ALA A 132 -19.81 -8.47 11.40
C ALA A 132 -20.84 -9.14 10.47
N GLN A 133 -20.65 -9.10 9.16
CA GLN A 133 -21.64 -9.62 8.20
C GLN A 133 -21.95 -11.11 8.39
N PRO A 134 -23.20 -11.54 8.10
CA PRO A 134 -23.62 -12.93 8.22
C PRO A 134 -22.88 -13.83 7.23
N PRO A 135 -22.82 -15.15 7.47
CA PRO A 135 -21.87 -16.06 6.82
C PRO A 135 -22.02 -16.10 5.30
N GLY A 136 -23.26 -16.03 4.79
CA GLY A 136 -23.53 -16.04 3.35
C GLY A 136 -23.09 -14.77 2.60
N ARG A 137 -22.94 -13.63 3.29
CA ARG A 137 -22.53 -12.35 2.69
C ARG A 137 -21.13 -11.92 3.12
N ARG A 138 -20.58 -12.55 4.17
CA ARG A 138 -19.30 -12.17 4.78
C ARG A 138 -18.15 -12.18 3.79
N PHE A 139 -18.06 -13.19 2.92
CA PHE A 139 -17.03 -13.21 1.88
C PHE A 139 -17.08 -11.95 1.01
N LEU A 140 -18.24 -11.66 0.42
CA LEU A 140 -18.40 -10.54 -0.50
C LEU A 140 -18.16 -9.21 0.21
N ALA A 141 -18.61 -9.05 1.46
CA ALA A 141 -18.37 -7.85 2.25
C ALA A 141 -16.90 -7.64 2.60
N LEU A 142 -16.18 -8.70 2.98
CA LEU A 142 -14.76 -8.63 3.29
C LEU A 142 -13.90 -8.46 2.03
N ALA A 143 -14.27 -9.10 0.92
CA ALA A 143 -13.62 -8.92 -0.37
C ALA A 143 -13.85 -7.51 -0.91
N SER A 144 -15.09 -6.99 -0.89
CA SER A 144 -15.36 -5.61 -1.28
C SER A 144 -14.67 -4.60 -0.35
N GLY A 145 -14.62 -4.90 0.95
CA GLY A 145 -13.84 -4.13 1.93
C GLY A 145 -12.36 -4.10 1.59
N GLY A 146 -11.74 -5.26 1.41
CA GLY A 146 -10.34 -5.37 1.00
C GLY A 146 -10.03 -4.67 -0.32
N HIS A 147 -10.99 -4.69 -1.25
CA HIS A 147 -10.89 -3.97 -2.52
C HIS A 147 -10.95 -2.46 -2.32
N LEU A 148 -12.01 -1.92 -1.71
CA LEU A 148 -12.23 -0.48 -1.53
C LEU A 148 -11.20 0.15 -0.58
N PHE A 149 -10.97 -0.47 0.59
CA PHE A 149 -9.91 -0.03 1.49
C PHE A 149 -8.53 -0.24 0.88
N GLY A 150 -8.36 -1.25 0.02
CA GLY A 150 -7.16 -1.41 -0.78
C GLY A 150 -6.89 -0.15 -1.60
N ILE A 151 -7.89 0.37 -2.33
CA ILE A 151 -7.76 1.59 -3.14
C ILE A 151 -7.30 2.77 -2.28
N ALA A 152 -7.95 2.98 -1.14
CA ALA A 152 -7.68 4.15 -0.30
C ALA A 152 -6.41 4.02 0.58
N LEU A 153 -6.08 2.82 1.07
CA LEU A 153 -5.07 2.60 2.12
C LEU A 153 -3.90 1.71 1.65
N SER A 154 -3.99 1.14 0.45
CA SER A 154 -3.05 0.13 -0.07
C SER A 154 -2.74 -0.92 1.00
N TYR A 155 -1.48 -1.06 1.42
CA TYR A 155 -1.05 -2.05 2.41
C TYR A 155 -1.66 -1.88 3.81
N GLY A 156 -2.10 -0.67 4.20
CA GLY A 156 -2.70 -0.43 5.52
C GLY A 156 -4.06 -1.11 5.70
N SER A 157 -4.76 -1.37 4.59
CA SER A 157 -6.05 -2.07 4.60
C SER A 157 -5.96 -3.48 5.16
N ILE A 158 -4.85 -4.19 4.90
CA ILE A 158 -4.67 -5.58 5.34
C ILE A 158 -4.51 -5.66 6.86
N ALA A 159 -3.71 -4.77 7.46
CA ALA A 159 -3.51 -4.73 8.90
C ALA A 159 -4.81 -4.34 9.63
N LEU A 160 -5.51 -3.32 9.12
CA LEU A 160 -6.80 -2.88 9.67
C LEU A 160 -7.85 -4.01 9.57
N LEU A 161 -8.11 -4.52 8.37
CA LEU A 161 -9.12 -5.57 8.16
C LEU A 161 -8.73 -6.88 8.84
N GLY A 162 -7.43 -7.18 8.96
CA GLY A 162 -6.91 -8.33 9.69
C GLY A 162 -7.22 -8.25 11.18
N SER A 163 -6.89 -7.14 11.84
CA SER A 163 -7.23 -6.93 13.26
C SER A 163 -8.73 -6.97 13.53
N LEU A 164 -9.55 -6.46 12.60
CA LEU A 164 -11.00 -6.53 12.68
C LEU A 164 -11.53 -7.95 12.44
N ALA A 165 -10.88 -8.73 11.56
CA ALA A 165 -11.20 -10.13 11.36
C ALA A 165 -10.88 -10.95 12.61
N GLU A 166 -9.76 -10.71 13.27
CA GLU A 166 -9.41 -11.30 14.57
C GLU A 166 -10.44 -10.96 15.64
N GLN A 167 -10.86 -9.69 15.75
CA GLN A 167 -11.92 -9.28 16.67
C GLN A 167 -13.24 -10.00 16.38
N GLY A 168 -13.60 -10.16 15.10
CA GLY A 168 -14.83 -10.82 14.67
C GLY A 168 -14.91 -12.32 14.96
N VAL A 169 -13.78 -12.98 15.27
CA VAL A 169 -13.74 -14.40 15.64
C VAL A 169 -13.45 -14.63 17.12
N ARG A 170 -13.25 -13.58 17.92
CA ARG A 170 -12.94 -13.69 19.36
C ARG A 170 -14.02 -14.40 20.18
N SER A 171 -15.27 -14.32 19.76
CA SER A 171 -16.40 -14.98 20.45
C SER A 171 -16.50 -16.48 20.16
N GLU A 172 -15.68 -17.01 19.25
CA GLU A 172 -15.65 -18.44 18.91
C GLU A 172 -14.83 -19.20 19.96
N THR A 173 -15.45 -20.16 20.65
CA THR A 173 -14.83 -20.91 21.75
C THR A 173 -13.99 -22.10 21.27
N ASP A 174 -14.30 -22.67 20.11
CA ASP A 174 -13.50 -23.72 19.49
C ASP A 174 -12.30 -23.13 18.72
N GLU A 175 -11.10 -23.46 19.18
CA GLU A 175 -9.83 -23.03 18.59
C GLU A 175 -9.70 -23.41 17.11
N LYS A 176 -10.14 -24.62 16.74
CA LYS A 176 -10.05 -25.10 15.34
C LYS A 176 -11.01 -24.34 14.44
N ALA A 177 -12.24 -24.13 14.89
CA ALA A 177 -13.24 -23.33 14.18
C ALA A 177 -12.79 -21.87 14.05
N ARG A 178 -12.21 -21.29 15.12
CA ARG A 178 -11.66 -19.93 15.14
C ARG A 178 -10.56 -19.74 14.11
N ALA A 179 -9.56 -20.63 14.09
CA ALA A 179 -8.46 -20.58 13.13
C ALA A 179 -8.95 -20.74 11.69
N ALA A 180 -9.88 -21.67 11.43
CA ALA A 180 -10.46 -21.87 10.10
C ALA A 180 -11.28 -20.67 9.62
N ARG A 181 -12.04 -20.03 10.52
CA ARG A 181 -12.83 -18.82 10.22
C ARG A 181 -11.92 -17.62 9.97
N LEU A 182 -10.89 -17.40 10.80
CA LEU A 182 -9.92 -16.34 10.61
C LEU A 182 -9.21 -16.48 9.26
N LYS A 183 -8.74 -17.70 8.93
CA LYS A 183 -8.12 -17.98 7.63
C LYS A 183 -9.04 -17.62 6.45
N ARG A 184 -10.33 -18.00 6.50
CA ARG A 184 -11.30 -17.65 5.45
C ARG A 184 -11.50 -16.14 5.33
N MET A 185 -11.62 -15.43 6.46
CA MET A 185 -11.77 -13.98 6.48
C MET A 185 -10.53 -13.27 5.90
N LEU A 186 -9.32 -13.68 6.30
CA LEU A 186 -8.07 -13.14 5.77
C LEU A 186 -7.89 -13.42 4.27
N LEU A 187 -8.26 -14.62 3.81
CA LEU A 187 -8.24 -14.95 2.38
C LEU A 187 -9.23 -14.12 1.57
N ALA A 188 -10.44 -13.85 2.10
CA ALA A 188 -11.41 -12.97 1.45
C ALA A 188 -10.88 -11.54 1.32
N ILE A 189 -10.30 -11.00 2.40
CA ILE A 189 -9.65 -9.68 2.41
C ILE A 189 -8.52 -9.63 1.38
N GLN A 190 -7.61 -10.61 1.38
CA GLN A 190 -6.48 -10.67 0.45
C GLN A 190 -6.94 -10.78 -1.01
N ARG A 191 -7.98 -11.56 -1.31
CA ARG A 191 -8.54 -11.67 -2.67
C ARG A 191 -9.14 -10.36 -3.15
N GLY A 192 -9.88 -9.67 -2.29
CA GLY A 192 -10.40 -8.33 -2.55
C GLY A 192 -9.27 -7.32 -2.81
N PHE A 193 -8.24 -7.36 -1.97
CA PHE A 193 -7.05 -6.52 -2.12
C PHE A 193 -6.31 -6.79 -3.44
N LEU A 194 -6.12 -8.06 -3.82
CA LEU A 194 -5.51 -8.42 -5.10
C LEU A 194 -6.36 -7.97 -6.29
N ALA A 195 -7.68 -8.09 -6.22
CA ALA A 195 -8.58 -7.65 -7.29
C ALA A 195 -8.51 -6.12 -7.52
N MET A 196 -8.31 -5.33 -6.45
CA MET A 196 -8.06 -3.89 -6.57
C MET A 196 -6.83 -3.60 -7.45
N THR A 197 -5.72 -4.33 -7.24
CA THR A 197 -4.44 -4.03 -7.90
C THR A 197 -4.50 -4.18 -9.42
N ALA A 198 -5.46 -4.95 -9.93
CA ALA A 198 -5.62 -5.17 -11.36
C ALA A 198 -5.99 -3.88 -12.12
N TRP A 199 -6.76 -2.97 -11.52
CA TRP A 199 -7.33 -1.81 -12.24
C TRP A 199 -7.12 -0.46 -11.55
N SER A 200 -6.81 -0.44 -10.25
CA SER A 200 -6.73 0.81 -9.51
C SER A 200 -5.65 1.73 -10.10
N PRO A 201 -5.99 2.98 -10.45
CA PRO A 201 -5.04 3.96 -10.99
C PRO A 201 -3.90 4.26 -10.01
N LEU A 202 -4.16 4.07 -8.71
CA LEU A 202 -3.18 4.30 -7.65
C LEU A 202 -2.16 3.17 -7.53
N THR A 203 -2.35 2.07 -8.27
CA THR A 203 -1.41 0.94 -8.23
C THR A 203 -0.16 1.28 -9.04
N PHE A 204 0.99 1.12 -8.40
CA PHE A 204 2.30 1.38 -9.02
C PHE A 204 2.52 0.64 -10.34
N SER A 205 2.03 -0.60 -10.45
CA SER A 205 2.12 -1.36 -11.70
C SER A 205 1.48 -0.63 -12.87
N LEU A 206 0.31 0.01 -12.65
CA LEU A 206 -0.41 0.72 -13.70
C LEU A 206 0.23 2.09 -14.00
N ALA A 207 0.70 2.79 -12.96
CA ALA A 207 1.43 4.06 -13.10
C ALA A 207 2.73 3.90 -13.91
N ILE A 208 3.53 2.85 -13.65
CA ILE A 208 4.75 2.60 -14.45
C ILE A 208 4.40 2.14 -15.86
N THR A 209 3.46 1.20 -16.00
CA THR A 209 3.14 0.65 -17.32
C THR A 209 2.69 1.75 -18.27
N THR A 210 1.88 2.69 -17.75
CA THR A 210 1.41 3.85 -18.52
C THR A 210 2.49 4.89 -18.82
N SER A 211 3.52 5.01 -17.97
CA SER A 211 4.64 5.92 -18.23
C SER A 211 5.68 5.36 -19.20
N ILE A 212 5.85 4.03 -19.25
CA ILE A 212 6.83 3.37 -20.13
C ILE A 212 6.26 3.10 -21.53
N ILE A 213 4.99 2.67 -21.63
CA ILE A 213 4.39 2.29 -22.91
C ILE A 213 3.77 3.52 -23.56
N ALA A 214 4.41 4.02 -24.63
CA ALA A 214 3.92 5.15 -25.40
C ALA A 214 2.51 4.89 -25.96
N GLY A 215 1.60 5.87 -25.78
CA GLY A 215 0.20 5.78 -26.23
C GLY A 215 -0.72 4.95 -25.34
N SER A 216 -0.19 4.32 -24.29
CA SER A 216 -1.03 3.64 -23.30
C SER A 216 -1.66 4.66 -22.33
N SER A 217 -2.90 4.39 -21.94
CA SER A 217 -3.64 5.23 -21.00
C SER A 217 -4.40 4.35 -20.02
N TRP A 218 -4.60 4.87 -18.81
CA TRP A 218 -5.42 4.20 -17.80
C TRP A 218 -6.84 3.92 -18.31
N THR A 219 -7.45 4.88 -19.00
CA THR A 219 -8.82 4.76 -19.53
C THR A 219 -8.95 3.67 -20.60
N GLY A 220 -7.90 3.42 -21.38
CA GLY A 220 -7.87 2.32 -22.34
C GLY A 220 -7.75 0.93 -21.69
N ALA A 221 -7.05 0.84 -20.54
CA ALA A 221 -6.80 -0.42 -19.85
C ALA A 221 -7.89 -0.80 -18.82
N VAL A 222 -8.54 0.20 -18.21
CA VAL A 222 -9.42 0.00 -17.04
C VAL A 222 -10.56 -0.97 -17.31
N GLY A 223 -11.13 -0.99 -18.52
CA GLY A 223 -12.23 -1.89 -18.87
C GLY A 223 -11.85 -3.36 -18.74
N GLY A 224 -10.73 -3.77 -19.35
CA GLY A 224 -10.22 -5.13 -19.25
C GLY A 224 -9.80 -5.48 -17.82
N CYS A 225 -9.11 -4.56 -17.15
CA CYS A 225 -8.67 -4.73 -15.78
C CYS A 225 -9.83 -4.92 -14.78
N LEU A 226 -10.94 -4.20 -14.96
CA LEU A 226 -12.14 -4.35 -14.14
C LEU A 226 -12.81 -5.71 -14.35
N VAL A 227 -12.87 -6.20 -15.59
CA VAL A 227 -13.37 -7.55 -15.88
C VAL A 227 -12.51 -8.60 -15.18
N THR A 228 -11.18 -8.46 -15.24
CA THR A 228 -10.26 -9.35 -14.52
C THR A 228 -10.48 -9.30 -13.01
N ALA A 229 -10.61 -8.10 -12.43
CA ALA A 229 -10.90 -7.92 -11.01
C ALA A 229 -12.22 -8.61 -10.60
N LEU A 230 -13.27 -8.44 -11.41
CA LEU A 230 -14.57 -9.08 -11.18
C LEU A 230 -14.46 -10.61 -11.23
N VAL A 231 -13.77 -11.15 -12.25
CA VAL A 231 -13.52 -12.59 -12.37
C VAL A 231 -12.77 -13.13 -11.15
N LEU A 232 -11.74 -12.43 -10.66
CA LEU A 232 -10.98 -12.83 -9.47
C LEU A 232 -11.85 -12.86 -8.21
N ILE A 233 -12.72 -11.86 -8.01
CA ILE A 233 -13.65 -11.81 -6.87
C ILE A 233 -14.68 -12.93 -6.96
N LEU A 234 -15.26 -13.14 -8.15
CA LEU A 234 -16.28 -14.18 -8.38
C LEU A 234 -15.71 -15.59 -8.21
N LEU A 235 -14.50 -15.85 -8.74
CA LEU A 235 -13.79 -17.11 -8.51
C LEU A 235 -13.48 -17.29 -7.03
N GLY A 236 -13.00 -16.25 -6.36
CA GLY A 236 -12.75 -16.25 -4.92
C GLY A 236 -14.01 -16.60 -4.11
N TRP A 237 -15.16 -16.06 -4.51
CA TRP A 237 -16.46 -16.35 -3.90
C TRP A 237 -16.88 -17.79 -4.17
N ALA A 238 -16.74 -18.27 -5.40
CA ALA A 238 -17.07 -19.66 -5.75
C ALA A 238 -16.24 -20.65 -4.92
N PHE A 239 -14.93 -20.41 -4.77
CA PHE A 239 -14.04 -21.25 -3.95
C PHE A 239 -14.35 -21.19 -2.45
N ASP A 240 -14.88 -20.07 -1.94
CA ASP A 240 -15.29 -19.96 -0.54
C ASP A 240 -16.69 -20.56 -0.29
N ALA A 241 -17.59 -20.46 -1.27
CA ALA A 241 -18.96 -20.97 -1.20
C ALA A 241 -19.04 -22.50 -1.37
N LEU A 242 -18.15 -23.12 -2.15
CA LEU A 242 -18.16 -24.59 -2.37
C LEU A 242 -17.99 -25.39 -1.06
N PRO A 243 -16.96 -25.15 -0.23
CA PRO A 243 -16.76 -25.89 1.03
C PRO A 243 -17.85 -25.60 2.06
N ALA A 244 -18.36 -24.36 2.12
CA ALA A 244 -19.44 -23.98 3.05
C ALA A 244 -20.78 -24.67 2.74
N ARG A 245 -21.03 -25.00 1.46
CA ARG A 245 -22.22 -25.78 1.04
C ARG A 245 -22.08 -27.27 1.35
N LEU A 246 -20.86 -27.79 1.39
CA LEU A 246 -20.55 -29.21 1.63
C LEU A 246 -20.44 -29.53 3.12
N SER A 247 -19.95 -28.60 3.95
CA SER A 247 -19.92 -28.73 5.40
C SER A 247 -21.16 -28.08 6.02
N ARG A 248 -22.22 -28.87 6.23
CA ARG A 248 -23.34 -28.50 7.12
C ARG A 248 -22.88 -28.51 8.59
N GLY A 249 -22.10 -27.52 8.99
CA GLY A 249 -21.84 -27.23 10.40
C GLY A 249 -23.07 -26.58 11.07
N PRO A 250 -23.19 -26.62 12.40
CA PRO A 250 -24.34 -26.07 13.12
C PRO A 250 -24.58 -24.62 12.71
N ALA A 251 -25.85 -24.30 12.43
CA ALA A 251 -26.27 -22.98 11.99
C ALA A 251 -25.65 -21.88 12.87
N GLU A 252 -24.70 -21.15 12.30
CA GLU A 252 -24.03 -20.05 12.99
C GLU A 252 -25.07 -19.04 13.44
N ARG A 253 -25.09 -18.74 14.74
CA ARG A 253 -25.98 -17.74 15.32
C ARG A 253 -25.64 -16.40 14.66
N ALA A 254 -26.56 -15.88 13.85
CA ALA A 254 -26.40 -14.58 13.23
C ALA A 254 -26.25 -13.54 14.36
N VAL A 255 -25.05 -13.01 14.54
CA VAL A 255 -24.84 -11.83 15.38
C VAL A 255 -25.67 -10.71 14.73
N LYS A 256 -26.56 -10.09 15.50
CA LYS A 256 -27.43 -9.02 15.03
C LYS A 256 -26.53 -7.86 14.61
N VAL A 257 -26.44 -7.61 13.30
CA VAL A 257 -25.61 -6.53 12.77
C VAL A 257 -26.33 -5.21 13.03
N GLU A 258 -25.86 -4.44 14.01
CA GLU A 258 -26.26 -3.05 14.15
C GLU A 258 -25.47 -2.20 13.14
N GLY A 259 -26.13 -1.85 12.03
CA GLY A 259 -25.55 -0.97 11.01
C GLY A 259 -26.26 -1.09 9.66
N ASN A 260 -26.39 0.03 8.96
CA ASN A 260 -26.97 0.09 7.61
C ASN A 260 -25.84 0.23 6.56
N TRP A 261 -26.07 -0.17 5.31
CA TRP A 261 -25.10 -0.03 4.21
C TRP A 261 -24.68 1.43 3.96
N SER A 262 -25.42 2.39 4.52
CA SER A 262 -25.06 3.81 4.58
C SER A 262 -23.77 4.09 5.37
N THR A 263 -23.27 3.17 6.20
CA THR A 263 -21.97 3.30 6.87
C THR A 263 -20.79 3.07 5.91
N ALA A 264 -21.01 2.41 4.77
CA ALA A 264 -20.00 2.22 3.72
C ALA A 264 -20.03 3.32 2.65
N LEU A 265 -21.07 4.18 2.65
CA LEU A 265 -21.23 5.30 1.72
C LEU A 265 -20.07 6.32 1.74
N PRO A 266 -19.44 6.65 2.89
CA PRO A 266 -18.28 7.52 2.91
C PRO A 266 -17.09 6.98 2.09
N LEU A 267 -16.94 5.65 1.97
CA LEU A 267 -15.88 5.06 1.13
C LEU A 267 -16.14 5.25 -0.35
N LEU A 268 -17.40 5.16 -0.78
CA LEU A 268 -17.78 5.44 -2.17
C LEU A 268 -17.63 6.92 -2.49
N TRP A 269 -17.97 7.80 -1.53
CA TRP A 269 -17.79 9.24 -1.69
C TRP A 269 -16.30 9.60 -1.82
N LEU A 270 -15.44 9.05 -0.95
CA LEU A 270 -13.98 9.23 -1.01
C LEU A 270 -13.34 8.66 -2.30
N LEU A 271 -14.02 7.76 -3.00
CA LEU A 271 -13.54 7.18 -4.26
C LEU A 271 -14.05 7.93 -5.50
N LEU A 272 -15.17 8.66 -5.37
CA LEU A 272 -15.82 9.40 -6.45
C LEU A 272 -15.46 10.89 -6.47
N THR A 273 -14.93 11.43 -5.38
CA THR A 273 -14.41 12.81 -5.26
C THR A 273 -12.90 12.82 -5.28
#